data_AF-A0A519CAW6-F1
#
_entry.id   AF-A0A519CAW6-F1
#
_cell.length_a   1.000
_cell.length_b   1.000
_cell.length_c   1.000
_cell.angle_alpha   90.00
_cell.angle_beta   90.00
_cell.angle_gamma   90.00
#
_symmetry.space_group_name_H-M   'P 1'
#
loop_
_entity.id
_entity.type
_entity.pdbx_description
1 polymer ?
#
loop_
_entity_poly.entity_id
_entity_poly.type
_entity_poly.pdbx_seq_one_letter_code
_entity_poly.pdbx_strand_id
1 'polypeptide(L)' 'MTDDSILRMAAIAAVLAASSGGEDPGQIGRRLGEAWAQDQRRINMGLSSLMHKRSARSTWK' A
#
# COMPACT_ATOMS: atom_id res chain seq x y z
N MET A 1 4.24 -28.55 -28.80
CA MET A 1 2.87 -28.04 -28.67
C MET A 1 2.64 -27.80 -27.20
N THR A 2 2.41 -26.56 -26.77
CA THR A 2 2.01 -26.30 -25.38
C THR A 2 0.65 -26.92 -25.16
N ASP A 3 0.52 -27.69 -24.08
CA ASP A 3 -0.69 -28.41 -23.73
C ASP A 3 -1.82 -27.38 -23.51
N ASP A 4 -2.93 -27.49 -24.24
CA ASP A 4 -4.08 -26.56 -24.18
C ASP A 4 -4.58 -26.38 -22.73
N SER A 5 -4.43 -27.43 -21.92
CA SER A 5 -4.69 -27.43 -20.48
C SER A 5 -3.86 -26.40 -19.71
N ILE A 6 -2.57 -26.25 -20.04
CA ILE A 6 -1.65 -25.28 -19.44
C ILE A 6 -2.05 -23.85 -19.82
N LEU A 7 -2.42 -23.63 -21.09
CA LEU A 7 -2.84 -22.31 -21.57
C LEU A 7 -4.15 -21.86 -20.89
N ARG A 8 -5.12 -22.77 -20.73
CA ARG A 8 -6.37 -22.47 -20.01
C ARG A 8 -6.12 -22.16 -18.54
N MET A 9 -5.26 -22.93 -17.88
CA MET A 9 -4.90 -22.67 -16.47
C MET A 9 -4.21 -21.31 -16.32
N ALA A 10 -3.28 -20.98 -17.22
CA ALA A 10 -2.59 -19.70 -17.23
C ALA A 10 -3.56 -18.52 -17.46
N ALA A 11 -4.53 -18.68 -18.36
CA ALA A 11 -5.55 -17.66 -18.61
C ALA A 11 -6.45 -17.43 -17.38
N ILE A 12 -6.88 -18.51 -16.71
CA ILE A 12 -7.67 -18.42 -15.48
C ILE A 12 -6.88 -17.74 -14.36
N ALA A 13 -5.61 -18.14 -14.17
CA ALA A 13 -4.73 -17.52 -13.18
C ALA A 13 -4.49 -16.03 -13.46
N ALA A 14 -4.33 -15.64 -14.72
CA ALA A 14 -4.17 -14.24 -15.12
C ALA A 14 -5.42 -13.40 -14.82
N VAL A 15 -6.62 -13.93 -15.09
CA VAL A 15 -7.88 -13.26 -14.77
C VAL A 15 -8.06 -13.10 -13.27
N LEU A 16 -7.78 -14.15 -12.49
CA LEU A 16 -7.84 -14.06 -11.02
C LEU A 16 -6.85 -13.04 -10.48
N ALA A 17 -5.61 -13.04 -10.97
CA ALA A 17 -4.59 -12.06 -10.57
C ALA A 17 -5.01 -10.62 -10.92
N ALA A 18 -5.49 -10.38 -12.14
CA ALA A 18 -5.99 -9.08 -12.57
C ALA A 18 -7.21 -8.61 -11.76
N SER A 19 -8.09 -9.54 -11.37
CA SER A 19 -9.28 -9.25 -10.56
C SER A 19 -8.95 -9.04 -9.07
N SER A 20 -7.85 -9.63 -8.58
CA SER A 20 -7.37 -9.46 -7.20
C SER A 20 -6.60 -8.16 -6.94
N GLY A 21 -6.37 -7.34 -7.98
CA GLY A 21 -5.64 -6.07 -7.87
C GLY A 21 -6.42 -4.93 -7.23
N GLY A 22 -7.69 -5.15 -6.86
CA GLY A 22 -8.49 -4.18 -6.11
C GLY A 22 -7.92 -3.97 -4.71
N GLU A 23 -7.99 -2.74 -4.22
CA GLU A 23 -7.57 -2.44 -2.84
C GLU A 23 -8.33 -3.34 -1.87
N ASP A 24 -7.60 -4.15 -1.09
CA ASP A 24 -8.21 -4.94 -0.03
C ASP A 24 -9.00 -3.98 0.88
N PRO A 25 -10.34 -4.09 0.96
CA PRO A 25 -11.16 -3.20 1.75
C PRO A 25 -10.77 -3.22 3.23
N GLY A 26 -10.15 -4.30 3.71
CA GLY A 26 -9.56 -4.38 5.05
C GLY A 26 -8.30 -3.52 5.24
N GLN A 27 -7.66 -3.07 4.17
CA GLN A 27 -6.45 -2.24 4.20
C GLN A 27 -6.74 -0.75 4.03
N ILE A 28 -7.90 -0.36 3.50
CA ILE A 28 -8.24 1.05 3.22
C ILE A 28 -8.12 1.90 4.49
N GLY A 29 -8.65 1.41 5.63
CA GLY A 29 -8.56 2.10 6.91
C GLY A 29 -7.16 2.11 7.55
N ARG A 30 -6.25 1.24 7.11
CA ARG A 30 -4.86 1.15 7.61
C ARG A 30 -3.88 2.03 6.83
N ARG A 31 -4.33 2.64 5.75
CA ARG A 31 -3.50 3.55 4.97
C ARG A 31 -3.24 4.81 5.76
N LEU A 32 -1.97 5.22 5.78
CA LEU A 32 -1.54 6.43 6.45
C LEU A 32 -2.17 7.70 5.83
N GLY A 33 -2.74 7.63 4.62
CA GLY A 33 -3.34 8.77 3.93
C GLY A 33 -2.30 9.77 3.43
N GLU A 34 -2.73 10.97 3.01
CA GLU A 34 -1.81 11.99 2.53
C GLU A 34 -0.86 12.50 3.62
N ALA A 35 0.29 13.03 3.20
CA ALA A 35 1.30 13.58 4.11
C ALA A 35 0.71 14.69 5.01
N TRP A 36 -0.15 15.56 4.47
CA TRP A 36 -0.81 16.62 5.25
C TRP A 36 -1.77 16.05 6.30
N ALA A 37 -2.63 15.09 5.93
CA ALA A 37 -3.55 14.45 6.87
C ALA A 37 -2.81 13.68 7.98
N GLN A 38 -1.66 13.08 7.66
CA GLN A 38 -0.77 12.49 8.67
C GLN A 38 -0.20 13.54 9.62
N ASP A 39 0.27 14.66 9.08
CA ASP A 39 0.86 15.74 9.87
C ASP A 39 -0.18 16.40 10.80
N GLN A 40 -1.38 16.68 10.28
CA GLN A 40 -2.51 17.19 11.06
C GLN A 40 -2.90 16.26 12.21
N ARG A 41 -3.00 14.94 11.95
CA ARG A 41 -3.26 13.95 13.02
C ARG A 41 -2.18 13.98 14.10
N ARG A 42 -0.90 14.16 13.73
CA ARG A 42 0.20 14.25 14.69
C ARG A 42 0.13 15.51 15.52
N ILE A 43 -0.10 16.66 14.90
CA ILE A 43 -0.23 17.95 15.60
C ILE A 43 -1.39 17.91 16.59
N ASN A 44 -2.55 17.37 16.18
CA ASN A 44 -3.71 17.23 17.07
C ASN A 44 -3.45 16.29 18.26
N MET A 45 -2.51 15.34 18.12
CA MET A 45 -2.06 14.46 19.20
C MET A 45 -0.90 15.05 20.02
N GLY A 46 -0.50 16.30 19.77
CA GLY A 46 0.64 16.94 20.44
C GLY A 46 2.00 16.37 20.04
N LEU A 47 2.08 15.63 18.93
CA LEU A 47 3.33 15.06 18.41
C LEU A 47 4.04 16.05 17.49
N SER A 48 5.36 15.89 17.38
CA SER A 48 6.18 16.63 16.42
C SER A 48 5.80 16.33 14.96
N SER A 49 6.05 17.30 14.08
CA SER A 49 5.69 17.22 12.66
C SER A 49 6.22 15.96 11.97
N LEU A 50 5.55 15.54 10.91
CA LEU A 50 5.91 14.39 10.09
C LEU A 50 7.32 14.52 9.52
N MET A 51 7.73 15.74 9.13
CA MET A 51 9.08 16.04 8.68
C MET A 51 10.11 15.80 9.78
N HIS A 52 9.86 16.31 10.99
CA HIS A 52 10.76 16.12 12.14
C HIS A 52 10.90 14.64 12.51
N LYS A 53 9.80 13.87 12.49
CA LYS A 53 9.81 12.41 12.72
C LYS A 53 10.63 11.66 11.65
N ARG A 54 10.60 12.11 10.40
CA ARG A 54 11.35 11.50 9.30
C ARG A 54 12.83 11.81 9.41
N SER A 55 13.19 13.07 9.71
CA SER A 55 14.58 13.47 9.89
C SER A 55 15.24 12.77 11.08
N ALA A 56 14.51 12.57 12.18
CA ALA A 56 15.03 11.88 13.36
C ALA A 56 15.37 10.38 13.12
N ARG A 57 14.83 9.77 12.06
CA ARG A 57 15.10 8.37 11.70
C ARG A 57 16.14 8.22 10.58
N SER A 58 16.63 9.32 10.01
CA SER A 58 17.67 9.27 8.99
C SER A 58 19.00 8.91 9.66
N THR A 59 19.55 7.75 9.33
CA THR A 59 20.86 7.29 9.83
C THR A 59 22.04 8.02 9.19
N TRP A 60 21.80 8.69 8.04
CA TRP A 60 22.82 9.40 7.27
C TRP A 60 22.71 10.93 7.45
N LYS A 61 22.39 11.35 8.68
CA LYS A 61 22.67 12.68 9.19
C LYS A 61 23.64 12.58 10.35
#